data_AF-A0A101DHP9-F1
#
_entry.id   AF-A0A101DHP9-F1
#
_cell.length_a   1.000
_cell.length_b   1.000
_cell.length_c   1.000
_cell.angle_alpha   90.00
_cell.angle_beta   90.00
_cell.angle_gamma   90.00
#
_symmetry.space_group_name_H-M   'P 1'
#
loop_
_entity.id
_entity.type
_entity.pdbx_description
1 polymer ?
#
loop_
_entity_poly.entity_id
_entity_poly.type
_entity_poly.pdbx_seq_one_letter_code
_entity_poly.pdbx_strand_id
1 'polypeptide(L)'
;YEYQGQGLNYTKAGLLPVLLVFKNKSEKSPYVLREEVHGISSTQGEFLPYTNQEAVRLVFASETFKQTTKNALKSGGFGAIIGAGLGAILAALGGDNPVAGAAVGGAIGGTALGVSSVPDAERKLQKIVQEEITTYAWKEDPIPPLMTKMGYIYLPREKDIQEVLITVRTLQGELMTYKLPIISPPKKTN
;
A
#
# COMPACT_ATOMS: atom_id res chain seq x y z
N TYR A 1 -4.56 4.02 -4.85
CA TYR A 1 -5.52 3.20 -4.07
C TYR A 1 -6.91 3.81 -4.19
N GLU A 2 -7.96 3.00 -4.27
CA GLU A 2 -9.36 3.46 -4.21
C GLU A 2 -10.13 2.58 -3.23
N TYR A 3 -10.80 3.19 -2.25
CA TYR A 3 -11.57 2.47 -1.25
C TYR A 3 -12.84 1.87 -1.86
N GLN A 4 -12.97 0.54 -1.81
CA GLN A 4 -14.07 -0.20 -2.46
C GLN A 4 -15.30 -0.39 -1.55
N GLY A 5 -15.46 0.40 -0.49
CA GLY A 5 -16.61 0.30 0.42
C GLY A 5 -16.47 -0.74 1.54
N GLN A 6 -15.43 -1.57 1.50
CA GLN A 6 -15.11 -2.59 2.51
C GLN A 6 -13.65 -2.41 2.96
N GLY A 7 -13.31 -2.86 4.17
CA GLY A 7 -11.97 -2.63 4.74
C GLY A 7 -11.82 -1.32 5.48
N LEU A 8 -10.59 -1.05 5.88
CA LEU A 8 -10.20 0.24 6.42
C LEU A 8 -10.00 1.26 5.29
N ASN A 9 -10.60 2.45 5.43
CA ASN A 9 -10.38 3.52 4.48
C ASN A 9 -9.08 4.28 4.80
N TYR A 10 -7.94 3.80 4.28
CA TYR A 10 -6.62 4.42 4.47
C TYR A 10 -6.58 5.91 4.09
N THR A 11 -7.29 6.31 3.03
CA THR A 11 -7.39 7.72 2.60
C THR A 11 -8.09 8.59 3.63
N LYS A 12 -9.19 8.11 4.24
CA LYS A 12 -9.83 8.80 5.37
C LYS A 12 -8.98 8.77 6.64
N ALA A 13 -8.01 7.87 6.73
CA ALA A 13 -7.04 7.82 7.81
C ALA A 13 -5.90 8.84 7.66
N GLY A 14 -5.87 9.64 6.59
CA GLY A 14 -4.79 10.56 6.28
C GLY A 14 -3.63 9.92 5.50
N LEU A 15 -3.71 8.63 5.18
CA LEU A 15 -2.70 7.91 4.42
C LEU A 15 -3.06 7.88 2.94
N LEU A 16 -2.11 8.18 2.05
CA LEU A 16 -2.23 8.01 0.61
C LEU A 16 -1.35 6.83 0.15
N PRO A 17 -1.90 5.61 0.01
CA PRO A 17 -1.17 4.49 -0.56
C PRO A 17 -1.09 4.63 -2.08
N VAL A 18 0.14 4.82 -2.58
CA VAL A 18 0.46 4.83 -4.00
C VAL A 18 1.10 3.50 -4.37
N LEU A 19 0.47 2.76 -5.28
CA LEU A 19 1.01 1.50 -5.75
C LEU A 19 2.08 1.77 -6.81
N LEU A 20 3.34 1.46 -6.50
CA LEU A 20 4.41 1.47 -7.48
C LEU A 20 4.45 0.12 -8.18
N VAL A 21 4.36 0.15 -9.52
CA VAL A 21 4.51 -1.03 -10.38
C VAL A 21 5.76 -0.82 -11.22
N PHE A 22 6.79 -1.61 -10.94
CA PHE A 22 8.08 -1.52 -11.62
C PHE A 22 8.30 -2.75 -12.48
N LYS A 23 8.37 -2.60 -13.80
CA LYS A 23 8.74 -3.67 -14.72
C LYS A 23 10.18 -3.48 -15.18
N ASN A 24 11.08 -4.36 -14.73
CA ASN A 24 12.46 -4.36 -15.20
C ASN A 24 12.51 -4.99 -16.59
N LYS A 25 12.91 -4.20 -17.60
CA LYS A 25 13.12 -4.65 -18.99
C LYS A 25 14.60 -4.79 -19.35
N SER A 26 15.50 -4.61 -18.38
CA SER A 26 16.95 -4.68 -18.57
C SER A 26 17.51 -5.99 -18.04
N GLU A 27 18.78 -6.26 -18.36
CA GLU A 27 19.57 -7.35 -17.77
C GLU A 27 20.21 -6.98 -16.42
N LYS A 28 20.05 -5.73 -15.97
CA LYS A 28 20.55 -5.26 -14.68
C LYS A 28 19.54 -5.55 -13.58
N SER A 29 19.98 -5.43 -12.33
CA SER A 29 19.11 -5.57 -11.16
C SER A 29 18.94 -4.22 -10.46
N PRO A 30 18.05 -3.34 -10.95
CA PRO A 30 17.83 -2.04 -10.34
C PRO A 30 17.10 -2.16 -9.01
N TYR A 31 17.22 -1.14 -8.16
CA TYR A 31 16.46 -1.00 -6.92
C TYR A 31 16.03 0.46 -6.73
N VAL A 32 15.04 0.66 -5.87
CA VAL A 32 14.51 1.98 -5.51
C VAL A 32 14.50 2.04 -3.99
N LEU A 33 15.22 3.01 -3.43
CA LEU A 33 15.25 3.30 -2.01
C LEU A 33 14.07 4.20 -1.65
N ARG A 34 13.40 3.94 -0.53
CA ARG A 34 12.22 4.74 -0.14
C ARG A 34 12.60 6.16 0.23
N GLU A 35 13.82 6.39 0.74
CA GLU A 35 14.31 7.75 1.05
C GLU A 35 14.53 8.61 -0.20
N GLU A 36 14.56 8.00 -1.39
CA GLU A 36 14.73 8.69 -2.67
C GLU A 36 13.44 8.72 -3.51
N VAL A 37 12.31 8.39 -2.87
CA VAL A 37 10.98 8.58 -3.41
C VAL A 37 10.42 9.87 -2.82
N HIS A 38 9.86 10.73 -3.66
CA HIS A 38 9.27 12.00 -3.23
C HIS A 38 7.86 12.13 -3.82
N GLY A 39 6.89 12.41 -2.97
CA GLY A 39 5.56 12.85 -3.41
C GLY A 39 5.63 14.32 -3.79
N ILE A 40 5.14 14.66 -4.99
CA ILE A 40 5.15 16.03 -5.51
C ILE A 40 3.72 16.59 -5.46
N SER A 41 3.57 17.68 -4.73
CA SER A 41 2.38 18.53 -4.72
C SER A 41 2.62 19.73 -5.63
N SER A 42 1.66 20.01 -6.51
CA SER A 42 1.69 21.19 -7.37
C SER A 42 1.64 22.52 -6.60
N THR A 43 1.18 22.49 -5.34
CA THR A 43 0.97 23.68 -4.52
C THR A 43 1.81 23.70 -3.25
N GLN A 44 2.21 22.54 -2.72
CA GLN A 44 2.87 22.44 -1.41
C GLN A 44 4.32 21.93 -1.47
N GLY A 45 4.85 21.62 -2.66
CA GLY A 45 6.23 21.17 -2.85
C GLY A 45 6.42 19.65 -2.69
N GLU A 46 7.60 19.24 -2.25
CA GLU A 46 8.00 17.83 -2.17
C GLU A 46 7.85 17.26 -0.76
N PHE A 47 7.40 16.01 -0.67
CA PHE A 47 7.16 15.31 0.58
C PHE A 47 7.79 13.92 0.57
N LEU A 48 8.48 13.58 1.66
CA LEU A 48 8.97 12.22 1.85
C LEU A 48 7.82 11.27 2.22
N PRO A 49 7.91 9.99 1.81
CA PRO A 49 7.02 8.95 2.28
C PRO A 49 7.14 8.75 3.78
N TYR A 50 6.01 8.34 4.38
CA TYR A 50 6.03 7.78 5.71
C TYR A 50 6.80 6.46 5.73
N THR A 51 7.53 6.24 6.81
CA THR A 51 7.96 4.90 7.19
C THR A 51 6.74 4.01 7.47
N ASN A 52 6.92 2.69 7.42
CA ASN A 52 5.85 1.75 7.76
C ASN A 52 5.29 2.00 9.17
N GLN A 53 6.14 2.36 10.12
CA GLN A 53 5.72 2.63 11.51
C GLN A 53 4.92 3.92 11.62
N GLU A 54 5.30 4.99 10.91
CA GLU A 54 4.54 6.24 10.87
C GLU A 54 3.18 6.03 10.21
N ALA A 55 3.13 5.30 9.09
CA ALA A 55 1.88 4.95 8.42
C ALA A 55 0.93 4.19 9.35
N VAL A 56 1.44 3.19 10.08
CA VAL A 56 0.65 2.44 11.09
C VAL A 56 0.13 3.36 12.19
N ARG A 57 1.00 4.20 12.77
CA ARG A 57 0.62 5.13 13.85
C ARG A 57 -0.44 6.13 13.39
N LEU A 58 -0.27 6.70 12.20
CA LEU A 58 -1.23 7.63 11.60
C LEU A 58 -2.60 6.96 11.46
N VAL A 59 -2.61 5.72 10.95
CA VAL A 59 -3.84 4.96 10.77
C VAL A 59 -4.52 4.65 12.11
N PHE A 60 -3.77 4.19 13.13
CA PHE A 60 -4.35 3.88 14.44
C PHE A 60 -4.93 5.10 15.15
N ALA A 61 -4.33 6.27 14.95
CA ALA A 61 -4.83 7.53 15.51
C ALA A 61 -6.12 8.03 14.83
N SER A 62 -6.47 7.49 13.66
CA SER A 62 -7.57 7.99 12.84
C SER A 62 -8.96 7.60 13.36
N GLU A 63 -9.95 8.44 13.09
CA GLU A 63 -11.34 8.12 13.43
C GLU A 63 -11.93 7.00 12.59
N THR A 64 -11.46 6.83 11.35
CA THR A 64 -11.88 5.70 10.52
C THR A 64 -11.44 4.38 11.14
N PHE A 65 -10.30 4.31 11.82
CA PHE A 65 -9.85 3.13 12.54
C PHE A 65 -10.80 2.82 13.71
N LYS A 66 -11.08 3.82 14.56
CA LYS A 66 -12.01 3.65 15.71
C LYS A 66 -13.41 3.25 15.27
N GLN A 67 -13.91 3.83 14.18
CA GLN A 67 -15.20 3.47 13.59
C GLN A 67 -15.20 2.04 13.04
N THR A 68 -14.13 1.64 12.35
CA THR A 68 -13.97 0.28 11.81
C THR A 68 -13.95 -0.76 12.93
N THR A 69 -13.23 -0.50 14.02
CA THR A 69 -13.22 -1.36 15.22
C THR A 69 -14.61 -1.51 15.82
N LYS A 70 -15.34 -0.40 16.02
CA LYS A 70 -16.70 -0.42 16.56
C LYS A 70 -17.66 -1.20 15.66
N ASN A 71 -17.55 -1.03 14.34
CA ASN A 71 -18.39 -1.74 13.38
C ASN A 71 -18.10 -3.24 13.36
N ALA A 72 -16.82 -3.63 13.37
CA ALA A 72 -16.41 -5.03 13.42
C ALA A 72 -16.93 -5.76 14.66
N LEU A 73 -16.94 -5.07 15.81
CA LEU A 73 -17.53 -5.61 17.03
C LEU A 73 -19.04 -5.82 16.89
N LYS A 74 -19.77 -4.82 16.36
CA LYS A 74 -21.22 -4.93 16.14
C LYS A 74 -21.58 -6.05 15.16
N SER A 75 -20.75 -6.27 14.14
CA SER A 75 -20.96 -7.32 13.15
C SER A 75 -20.42 -8.70 13.57
N GLY A 76 -19.85 -8.83 14.78
CA GLY A 76 -19.35 -10.10 15.31
C GLY A 76 -18.08 -10.64 14.64
N GLY A 77 -17.36 -9.83 13.87
CA GLY A 77 -16.15 -10.27 13.19
C GLY A 77 -15.57 -9.26 12.19
N PHE A 78 -14.32 -9.50 11.80
CA PHE A 78 -13.56 -8.70 10.82
C PHE A 78 -13.67 -9.23 9.38
N GLY A 79 -14.60 -10.15 9.10
CA GLY A 79 -14.59 -10.97 7.88
C GLY A 79 -14.46 -10.22 6.55
N ALA A 80 -15.02 -9.00 6.43
CA ALA A 80 -14.90 -8.16 5.24
C ALA A 80 -13.78 -7.10 5.31
N ILE A 81 -13.18 -6.88 6.48
CA ILE A 81 -12.17 -5.85 6.69
C ILE A 81 -10.77 -6.32 6.24
N ILE A 82 -10.51 -7.62 6.32
CA ILE A 82 -9.14 -8.19 6.24
C ILE A 82 -8.64 -8.41 4.81
N GLY A 83 -9.49 -8.35 3.77
CA GLY A 83 -9.07 -8.63 2.39
C GLY A 83 -9.26 -7.49 1.38
N ALA A 84 -10.02 -6.45 1.74
CA ALA A 84 -10.48 -5.43 0.80
C ALA A 84 -9.62 -4.13 0.78
N GLY A 85 -8.60 -4.06 1.65
CA GLY A 85 -7.73 -2.90 1.79
C GLY A 85 -6.68 -2.84 0.68
N LEU A 86 -5.40 -2.92 1.08
CA LEU A 86 -4.27 -2.77 0.14
C LEU A 86 -4.10 -4.00 -0.77
N GLY A 87 -4.46 -5.20 -0.28
CA GLY A 87 -4.28 -6.45 -1.03
C GLY A 87 -5.19 -6.60 -2.25
N ALA A 88 -6.37 -5.96 -2.26
CA ALA A 88 -7.37 -6.15 -3.32
C ALA A 88 -6.88 -5.70 -4.70
N ILE A 89 -6.17 -4.58 -4.78
CA ILE A 89 -5.62 -4.06 -6.04
C ILE A 89 -4.46 -4.94 -6.52
N LEU A 90 -3.61 -5.40 -5.61
CA LEU A 90 -2.49 -6.30 -5.94
C LEU A 90 -2.99 -7.64 -6.49
N ALA A 91 -4.01 -8.23 -5.87
CA ALA A 91 -4.64 -9.45 -6.37
C ALA A 91 -5.26 -9.27 -7.76
N ALA A 92 -5.94 -8.14 -8.00
CA ALA A 92 -6.54 -7.83 -9.30
C ALA A 92 -5.50 -7.69 -10.42
N LEU A 93 -4.32 -7.17 -10.12
CA LEU A 93 -3.23 -7.00 -11.11
C LEU A 93 -2.39 -8.27 -11.31
N GLY A 94 -2.42 -9.21 -10.36
CA GLY A 94 -1.72 -10.49 -10.45
C GLY A 94 -2.44 -11.56 -11.29
N GLY A 95 -3.74 -11.42 -11.53
CA GLY A 95 -4.58 -12.47 -12.15
C GLY A 95 -4.29 -12.78 -13.62
N ASP A 96 -3.90 -11.79 -14.42
CA ASP A 96 -3.71 -11.95 -15.88
C ASP A 96 -2.24 -12.13 -16.30
N ASN A 97 -1.29 -12.07 -15.36
CA ASN A 97 0.13 -12.21 -15.65
C ASN A 97 0.79 -13.24 -14.72
N PRO A 98 1.12 -14.46 -15.21
CA PRO A 98 1.73 -15.50 -14.40
C PRO A 98 3.10 -15.08 -13.81
N VAL A 99 3.78 -14.11 -14.42
CA VAL A 99 5.03 -13.52 -13.90
C VAL A 99 4.77 -12.53 -12.77
N ALA A 100 3.62 -11.85 -12.75
CA ALA A 100 3.22 -10.97 -11.64
C ALA A 100 2.60 -11.76 -10.46
N GLY A 101 1.92 -12.87 -10.75
CA GLY A 101 1.29 -13.73 -9.75
C GLY A 101 2.27 -14.37 -8.75
N ALA A 102 3.52 -14.62 -9.15
CA ALA A 102 4.56 -15.14 -8.25
C ALA A 102 5.18 -14.07 -7.34
N ALA A 103 5.16 -12.79 -7.75
CA ALA A 103 5.73 -11.68 -6.98
C ALA A 103 4.77 -11.18 -5.88
N VAL A 104 3.47 -11.43 -6.02
CA VAL A 104 2.44 -11.10 -5.01
C VAL A 104 2.24 -12.31 -4.09
N GLY A 105 3.31 -12.73 -3.43
CA GLY A 105 3.30 -13.80 -2.43
C GLY A 105 2.64 -13.33 -1.14
N GLY A 106 1.31 -13.36 -1.08
CA GLY A 106 0.57 -13.22 0.17
C GLY A 106 -0.59 -12.25 0.06
N ALA A 107 -1.73 -12.72 -0.46
CA ALA A 107 -2.98 -12.17 0.05
C ALA A 107 -2.97 -12.43 1.58
N ILE A 108 -3.09 -11.38 2.39
CA ILE A 108 -3.48 -11.51 3.79
C ILE A 108 -4.93 -12.03 3.76
N GLY A 109 -5.06 -13.34 3.61
CA GLY A 109 -6.32 -14.05 3.52
C GLY A 109 -7.00 -13.98 4.88
N GLY A 110 -8.08 -13.21 4.95
CA GLY A 110 -8.84 -13.02 6.18
C GLY A 110 -9.53 -14.29 6.63
N THR A 111 -8.97 -14.98 7.63
CA THR A 111 -9.80 -15.80 8.51
C THR A 111 -10.78 -14.88 9.22
N ALA A 112 -12.08 -15.12 9.03
CA ALA A 112 -13.15 -14.50 9.81
C ALA A 112 -13.04 -14.98 11.26
N LEU A 113 -12.21 -14.30 12.04
CA LEU A 113 -12.01 -14.63 13.43
C LEU A 113 -13.01 -13.81 14.25
N GLY A 114 -13.84 -14.47 15.07
CA GLY A 114 -14.76 -13.79 16.00
C GLY A 114 -14.04 -12.88 16.99
N VAL A 115 -14.74 -11.87 17.49
CA VAL A 115 -14.29 -11.00 18.58
C VAL A 115 -15.40 -10.81 19.59
N SER A 116 -15.06 -10.87 20.87
CA SER A 116 -16.03 -10.86 21.99
C SER A 116 -16.02 -9.56 22.79
N SER A 117 -15.05 -8.66 22.57
CA SER A 117 -14.91 -7.40 23.31
C SER A 117 -14.28 -6.29 22.47
N VAL A 118 -14.45 -5.02 22.89
CA VAL A 118 -13.81 -3.85 22.26
C VAL A 118 -12.28 -3.96 22.28
N PRO A 119 -11.61 -4.26 23.42
CA PRO A 119 -10.15 -4.37 23.45
C PRO A 119 -9.60 -5.50 22.58
N ASP A 120 -10.34 -6.62 22.43
CA ASP A 120 -9.93 -7.72 21.56
C ASP A 120 -10.10 -7.36 20.08
N ALA A 121 -11.18 -6.66 19.74
CA ALA A 121 -11.40 -6.14 18.41
C ALA A 121 -10.29 -5.16 18.02
N GLU A 122 -9.96 -4.21 18.89
CA GLU A 122 -8.94 -3.21 18.63
C GLU A 122 -7.56 -3.84 18.41
N ARG A 123 -7.08 -4.66 19.34
CA ARG A 123 -5.76 -5.33 19.24
C ARG A 123 -5.63 -6.14 17.95
N LYS A 124 -6.71 -6.79 17.54
CA LYS A 124 -6.73 -7.61 16.34
C LYS A 124 -6.72 -6.77 15.08
N LEU A 125 -7.54 -5.71 15.01
CA LEU A 125 -7.49 -4.79 13.88
C LEU A 125 -6.13 -4.10 13.77
N GLN A 126 -5.51 -3.73 14.90
CA GLN A 126 -4.15 -3.20 14.93
C GLN A 126 -3.18 -4.18 14.28
N LYS A 127 -3.20 -5.45 14.70
CA LYS A 127 -2.34 -6.49 14.11
C LYS A 127 -2.55 -6.62 12.60
N ILE A 128 -3.80 -6.71 12.14
CA ILE A 128 -4.14 -6.83 10.72
C ILE A 128 -3.60 -5.65 9.92
N VAL A 129 -3.89 -4.42 10.37
CA VAL A 129 -3.48 -3.20 9.67
C VAL A 129 -1.95 -3.07 9.64
N GLN A 130 -1.28 -3.41 10.73
CA GLN A 130 0.19 -3.43 10.78
C GLN A 130 0.78 -4.46 9.81
N GLU A 131 0.19 -5.65 9.74
CA GLU A 131 0.57 -6.70 8.79
C GLU A 131 0.32 -6.26 7.35
N GLU A 132 -0.84 -5.68 7.02
CA GLU A 132 -1.15 -5.15 5.68
C GLU A 132 -0.15 -4.08 5.25
N ILE A 133 0.05 -3.04 6.08
CA ILE A 133 0.97 -1.95 5.77
C ILE A 133 2.38 -2.48 5.55
N THR A 134 2.85 -3.39 6.40
CA THR A 134 4.22 -3.89 6.33
C THR A 134 4.43 -4.88 5.18
N THR A 135 3.45 -5.74 4.93
CA THR A 135 3.53 -6.80 3.90
C THR A 135 3.53 -6.19 2.51
N TYR A 136 2.60 -5.26 2.25
CA TYR A 136 2.43 -4.67 0.91
C TYR A 136 3.28 -3.42 0.69
N ALA A 137 4.05 -2.96 1.67
CA ALA A 137 5.02 -1.88 1.49
C ALA A 137 6.03 -2.22 0.39
N TRP A 138 6.46 -1.20 -0.36
CA TRP A 138 7.61 -1.30 -1.25
C TRP A 138 8.83 -1.79 -0.48
N LYS A 139 9.45 -2.85 -0.99
CA LYS A 139 10.70 -3.42 -0.49
C LYS A 139 11.86 -2.85 -1.33
N GLU A 140 13.01 -2.63 -0.71
CA GLU A 140 14.15 -1.94 -1.34
C GLU A 140 15.18 -2.91 -1.95
N ASP A 141 14.84 -4.19 -2.03
CA ASP A 141 15.67 -5.23 -2.65
C ASP A 141 15.76 -5.08 -4.18
N PRO A 142 16.89 -5.49 -4.78
CA PRO A 142 17.08 -5.49 -6.23
C PRO A 142 15.98 -6.25 -6.98
N ILE A 143 15.54 -5.67 -8.09
CA ILE A 143 14.52 -6.19 -8.97
C ILE A 143 15.21 -7.04 -10.04
N PRO A 144 15.02 -8.37 -10.08
CA PRO A 144 15.74 -9.21 -11.04
C PRO A 144 15.44 -8.84 -12.50
N PRO A 145 16.30 -9.25 -13.44
CA PRO A 145 16.07 -9.05 -14.87
C PRO A 145 14.72 -9.59 -15.31
N LEU A 146 14.05 -8.85 -16.20
CA LEU A 146 12.77 -9.24 -16.82
C LEU A 146 11.59 -9.46 -15.84
N MET A 147 11.76 -9.13 -14.56
CA MET A 147 10.73 -9.28 -13.53
C MET A 147 9.91 -8.00 -13.32
N THR A 148 8.71 -8.18 -12.78
CA THR A 148 7.87 -7.09 -12.29
C THR A 148 7.85 -7.13 -10.76
N LYS A 149 8.04 -5.97 -10.13
CA LYS A 149 7.89 -5.77 -8.69
C LYS A 149 6.80 -4.77 -8.40
N MET A 150 6.05 -5.00 -7.33
CA MET A 150 4.95 -4.17 -6.91
C MET A 150 5.04 -3.89 -5.41
N GLY A 151 4.60 -2.71 -4.99
CA GLY A 151 4.52 -2.37 -3.58
C GLY A 151 4.01 -0.96 -3.36
N TYR A 152 3.47 -0.71 -2.17
CA TYR A 152 2.96 0.60 -1.80
C TYR A 152 4.05 1.51 -1.24
N ILE A 153 4.02 2.75 -1.72
CA ILE A 153 4.62 3.90 -1.06
C ILE A 153 3.51 4.63 -0.31
N TYR A 154 3.77 4.98 0.95
CA TYR A 154 2.79 5.63 1.81
C TYR A 154 3.08 7.12 1.91
N LEU A 155 2.21 7.94 1.34
CA LEU A 155 2.36 9.39 1.28
C LEU A 155 1.31 10.10 2.16
N PRO A 156 1.54 11.37 2.54
CA PRO A 156 0.54 12.16 3.26
C PRO A 156 -0.63 12.54 2.35
N ARG A 157 -1.86 12.23 2.77
CA ARG A 157 -3.06 12.45 1.93
C ARG A 157 -3.41 13.93 1.80
N GLU A 158 -3.20 14.71 2.85
CA GLU A 158 -3.54 16.13 2.96
C GLU A 158 -2.66 17.06 2.11
N LYS A 159 -1.58 16.52 1.51
CA LYS A 159 -0.63 17.31 0.71
C LYS A 159 -0.99 17.43 -0.77
N ASP A 160 -2.13 16.88 -1.18
CA ASP A 160 -2.59 16.87 -2.57
C ASP A 160 -1.48 16.44 -3.54
N ILE A 161 -0.83 15.31 -3.23
CA ILE A 161 0.25 14.78 -4.05
C ILE A 161 -0.34 14.20 -5.34
N GLN A 162 0.19 14.65 -6.47
CA GLN A 162 -0.30 14.30 -7.81
C GLN A 162 0.75 13.54 -8.63
N GLU A 163 2.02 13.65 -8.27
CA GLU A 163 3.12 12.96 -8.95
C GLU A 163 4.06 12.33 -7.91
N VAL A 164 4.84 11.36 -8.35
CA VAL A 164 5.92 10.75 -7.57
C VAL A 164 7.21 10.87 -8.36
N LEU A 165 8.23 11.43 -7.73
CA LEU A 165 9.61 11.36 -8.19
C LEU A 165 10.25 10.12 -7.58
N ILE A 166 10.85 9.26 -8.40
CA ILE A 166 11.57 8.08 -7.95
C ILE A 166 12.99 8.10 -8.51
N THR A 167 13.97 7.73 -7.69
CA THR A 167 15.33 7.46 -8.16
C THR A 167 15.55 5.95 -8.24
N VAL A 168 15.95 5.50 -9.42
CA VAL A 168 16.25 4.12 -9.74
C VAL A 168 17.75 3.96 -9.79
N ARG A 169 18.27 3.06 -8.96
CA ARG A 169 19.69 2.76 -8.86
C ARG A 169 19.96 1.40 -9.47
N THR A 170 21.14 1.21 -10.06
CA THR A 170 21.66 -0.12 -10.40
C THR A 170 22.81 -0.49 -9.47
N LEU A 171 23.12 -1.79 -9.35
CA LEU A 171 24.29 -2.24 -8.58
C LEU A 171 25.62 -1.72 -9.16
N GLN A 172 25.62 -1.34 -10.44
CA GLN A 172 26.77 -0.77 -11.14
C GLN A 172 26.95 0.74 -10.90
N GLY A 173 26.08 1.37 -10.09
CA GLY A 173 26.19 2.79 -9.73
C GLY A 173 25.47 3.75 -10.67
N GLU A 174 24.73 3.24 -11.68
CA GLU A 174 23.89 4.10 -12.52
C GLU A 174 22.68 4.59 -11.75
N LEU A 175 22.34 5.87 -11.94
CA LEU A 175 21.21 6.54 -11.30
C LEU A 175 20.33 7.16 -12.38
N MET A 176 19.04 6.88 -12.32
CA MET A 176 18.04 7.48 -13.19
C MET A 176 16.84 7.93 -12.38
N THR A 177 16.43 9.19 -12.55
CA THR A 177 15.27 9.74 -11.86
C THR A 177 14.09 9.83 -12.80
N TYR A 178 12.92 9.38 -12.34
CA TYR A 178 11.67 9.42 -13.09
C TYR A 178 10.63 10.21 -12.31
N LYS A 179 9.94 11.12 -13.00
CA LYS A 179 8.76 11.83 -12.47
C LYS A 179 7.51 11.22 -13.10
N LEU A 180 6.64 10.66 -12.27
CA LEU A 180 5.50 9.85 -12.71
C LEU A 180 4.19 10.42 -12.15
N PRO A 181 3.15 10.62 -12.97
CA PRO A 181 1.84 11.02 -12.45
C PRO A 181 1.21 9.87 -11.66
N ILE A 182 0.52 10.20 -10.57
CA ILE A 182 -0.32 9.25 -9.85
C ILE A 182 -1.63 9.12 -10.61
N ILE A 183 -1.86 7.93 -11.17
CA ILE A 183 -3.11 7.60 -11.83
C ILE A 183 -4.07 6.91 -10.85
N SER A 184 -5.37 7.21 -10.96
CA SER A 184 -6.39 6.42 -10.28
C SER A 184 -6.42 5.01 -10.88
N PRO A 185 -6.67 3.96 -10.06
CA PRO A 185 -6.89 2.63 -10.62
C PRO A 185 -8.06 2.66 -11.61
N PRO A 186 -8.05 1.82 -12.66
CA PRO A 186 -9.18 1.72 -13.58
C PRO A 186 -10.43 1.30 -12.80
N LYS A 187 -11.52 2.05 -12.95
CA LYS A 187 -12.83 1.65 -12.41
C LYS A 187 -13.28 0.38 -13.13
N LYS A 188 -13.64 -0.67 -12.39
CA LYS A 188 -14.41 -1.78 -12.95
C LYS A 188 -15.79 -1.23 -13.35
N THR A 189 -16.00 -0.98 -14.64
CA THR A 189 -17.35 -0.92 -15.22
C THR A 189 -17.92 -2.33 -15.15
N ASN A 190 -18.97 -2.50 -14.33
CA ASN A 190 -19.82 -3.69 -14.38
C ASN A 190 -20.67 -3.65 -15.65
#